data_AF-U7R6M3-F1
#
_entry.id   AF-U7R6M3-F1
#
_cell.length_a   1.000
_cell.length_b   1.000
_cell.length_c   1.000
_cell.angle_alpha   90.00
_cell.angle_beta   90.00
_cell.angle_gamma   90.00
#
_symmetry.space_group_name_H-M   'P 1'
#
loop_
_entity.id
_entity.type
_entity.pdbx_description
1 polymer ?
#
loop_
_entity_poly.entity_id
_entity_poly.type
_entity_poly.pdbx_seq_one_letter_code
_entity_poly.pdbx_strand_id
1 'polypeptide(L)'
;MSLYQDHQVLEQLTLGKTTLYHDQYDASLLQAVPRSMNREPLEIFPDNLPFHGADIWTLYELSWLNSRGLPQVAVGHATVMCSRKALSLCALYPTRRIRYQSVAHK
;
A
#
# COMPACT_ATOMS: atom_id res chain seq x y z
N MET A 1 -17.31 -24.18 1.78
CA MET A 1 -15.85 -24.10 1.60
C MET A 1 -15.48 -22.64 1.46
N SER A 2 -14.48 -22.16 2.21
CA SER A 2 -14.08 -20.75 2.17
C SER A 2 -13.58 -20.40 0.78
N LEU A 3 -14.09 -19.33 0.17
CA LEU A 3 -13.67 -18.82 -1.14
C LEU A 3 -12.19 -18.38 -1.17
N TYR A 4 -11.51 -18.42 -0.02
CA TYR A 4 -10.12 -17.98 0.16
C TYR A 4 -9.11 -19.12 0.35
N GLN A 5 -9.54 -20.38 0.24
CA GLN A 5 -8.71 -21.54 0.59
C GLN A 5 -7.49 -21.75 -0.35
N ASP A 6 -7.47 -21.17 -1.55
CA ASP A 6 -6.48 -21.46 -2.61
C ASP A 6 -5.76 -20.22 -3.19
N HIS A 7 -5.51 -19.20 -2.37
CA HIS A 7 -4.73 -18.05 -2.84
C HIS A 7 -3.33 -18.02 -2.23
N GLN A 8 -2.41 -18.80 -2.82
CA GLN A 8 -0.96 -18.75 -2.54
C GLN A 8 -0.39 -17.32 -2.58
N VAL A 9 -1.02 -16.42 -3.33
CA VAL A 9 -0.66 -14.99 -3.39
C VAL A 9 -0.88 -14.30 -2.03
N LEU A 10 -1.94 -14.61 -1.29
CA LEU A 10 -2.19 -14.04 0.04
C LEU A 10 -1.14 -14.51 1.05
N GLU A 11 -0.68 -15.76 0.93
CA GLU A 11 0.42 -16.26 1.76
C GLU A 11 1.75 -15.57 1.48
N GLN A 12 1.94 -14.96 0.30
CA GLN A 12 3.14 -14.21 -0.04
C GLN A 12 3.06 -12.74 0.40
N LEU A 13 1.86 -12.23 0.70
CA LEU A 13 1.71 -10.88 1.21
C LEU A 13 2.28 -10.76 2.63
N THR A 14 2.84 -9.59 2.92
CA THR A 14 3.30 -9.23 4.27
C THR A 14 2.20 -8.68 5.15
N LEU A 15 0.98 -8.52 4.60
CA LEU A 15 -0.17 -8.06 5.35
C LEU A 15 -0.43 -9.00 6.55
N GLY A 16 -0.46 -8.42 7.76
CA GLY A 16 -0.66 -9.18 8.99
C GLY A 16 0.58 -9.94 9.50
N LYS A 17 1.74 -9.79 8.85
CA LYS A 17 3.01 -10.40 9.28
C LYS A 17 3.95 -9.36 9.88
N THR A 18 4.88 -9.83 10.70
CA THR A 18 5.98 -9.00 11.19
C THR A 18 6.89 -8.63 10.03
N THR A 19 7.17 -7.35 9.90
CA THR A 19 8.05 -6.82 8.87
C THR A 19 9.03 -5.82 9.49
N LEU A 20 10.21 -5.70 8.87
CA LEU A 20 11.25 -4.80 9.36
C LEU A 20 10.87 -3.34 9.04
N TYR A 21 11.38 -2.42 9.85
CA TYR A 21 11.19 -0.99 9.62
C TYR A 21 12.27 -0.46 8.69
N HIS A 22 11.88 0.37 7.72
CA HIS A 22 12.77 1.05 6.80
C HIS A 22 12.77 2.55 7.10
N ASP A 23 13.95 3.14 7.24
CA ASP A 23 14.14 4.57 7.54
C ASP A 23 14.42 5.42 6.30
N GLN A 24 14.46 4.78 5.13
CA GLN A 24 14.60 5.42 3.83
C GLN A 24 13.44 5.01 2.91
N TYR A 25 13.20 5.83 1.89
CA TYR A 25 12.22 5.53 0.87
C TYR A 25 12.61 4.25 0.12
N ASP A 26 11.69 3.28 0.08
CA ASP A 26 11.86 2.03 -0.65
C ASP A 26 10.55 1.67 -1.36
N ALA A 27 10.53 1.80 -2.68
CA ALA A 27 9.38 1.47 -3.51
C ALA A 27 9.11 -0.04 -3.58
N SER A 28 10.10 -0.88 -3.27
CA SER A 28 9.95 -2.35 -3.32
C SER A 28 9.02 -2.89 -2.22
N LEU A 29 8.72 -2.08 -1.21
CA LEU A 29 7.77 -2.40 -0.15
C LEU A 29 6.31 -2.41 -0.61
N LEU A 30 6.02 -1.88 -1.80
CA LEU A 30 4.68 -1.90 -2.38
C LEU A 30 4.37 -3.30 -2.90
N GLN A 31 3.27 -3.89 -2.40
CA GLN A 31 2.83 -5.22 -2.83
C GLN A 31 1.54 -5.11 -3.63
N ALA A 32 1.56 -5.58 -4.87
CA ALA A 32 0.39 -5.61 -5.72
C ALA A 32 -0.52 -6.79 -5.34
N VAL A 33 -1.79 -6.50 -5.10
CA VAL A 33 -2.85 -7.49 -4.87
C VAL A 33 -3.74 -7.53 -6.12
N PRO A 34 -3.71 -8.62 -6.91
CA PRO A 34 -4.53 -8.74 -8.11
C PRO A 34 -6.01 -8.67 -7.76
N ARG A 35 -6.78 -7.85 -8.50
CA ARG A 35 -8.24 -7.76 -8.29
C ARG A 35 -8.98 -8.99 -8.79
N SER A 36 -8.40 -9.71 -9.76
CA SER A 36 -8.95 -10.96 -10.29
C SER A 36 -9.25 -11.96 -9.17
N MET A 37 -8.41 -12.02 -8.14
CA MET A 37 -8.57 -12.87 -6.97
C MET A 37 -9.97 -12.79 -6.35
N ASN A 38 -10.51 -11.57 -6.17
CA ASN A 38 -11.84 -11.38 -5.60
C ASN A 38 -12.95 -11.22 -6.67
N ARG A 39 -12.57 -11.10 -7.96
CA ARG A 39 -13.50 -10.81 -9.06
C ARG A 39 -13.87 -12.03 -9.89
N GLU A 40 -12.92 -12.92 -10.16
CA GLU A 40 -13.14 -14.16 -10.92
C GLU A 40 -14.18 -15.08 -10.26
N PRO A 41 -14.20 -15.26 -8.92
CA PRO A 41 -15.27 -16.04 -8.26
C PRO A 41 -16.67 -15.41 -8.40
N LEU A 42 -16.73 -14.12 -8.73
CA LEU A 42 -17.97 -13.38 -9.02
C LEU A 42 -18.25 -13.28 -10.52
N GLU A 43 -17.48 -14.00 -11.35
CA GLU A 43 -17.55 -13.99 -12.82
C GLU A 43 -17.32 -12.59 -13.43
N ILE A 44 -16.58 -11.73 -12.73
CA ILE A 44 -16.24 -10.38 -13.19
C ILE A 44 -14.86 -10.40 -13.83
N PHE A 45 -14.80 -10.19 -15.14
CA PHE A 45 -13.55 -10.21 -15.90
C PHE A 45 -13.09 -8.80 -16.31
N PRO A 46 -11.77 -8.57 -16.49
CA PRO A 46 -11.23 -7.25 -16.79
C PRO A 46 -11.75 -6.64 -18.10
N ASP A 47 -12.07 -7.48 -19.08
CA ASP A 47 -12.44 -7.05 -20.43
C ASP A 47 -13.91 -6.59 -20.51
N ASN A 48 -14.73 -6.91 -19.51
CA ASN A 48 -16.15 -6.54 -19.45
C ASN A 48 -16.59 -6.22 -18.02
N LEU A 49 -16.02 -5.16 -17.45
CA LEU A 49 -16.38 -4.68 -16.12
C LEU A 49 -17.81 -4.11 -16.11
N PRO A 50 -18.73 -4.61 -15.27
CA PRO A 50 -20.12 -4.14 -15.23
C PRO A 50 -20.28 -2.79 -14.48
N PHE A 51 -19.18 -2.15 -14.10
CA PHE A 51 -19.17 -0.93 -13.31
C PHE A 51 -18.00 -0.02 -13.69
N HIS A 52 -18.16 1.25 -13.34
CA HIS A 52 -17.10 2.26 -13.34
C HIS A 52 -16.90 2.80 -11.93
N GLY A 53 -15.67 3.17 -11.59
CA GLY A 53 -15.34 3.71 -10.28
C GLY A 53 -13.83 3.78 -10.04
N ALA A 54 -13.47 4.12 -8.81
CA ALA A 54 -12.09 4.17 -8.36
C ALA A 54 -11.98 3.89 -6.86
N ASP A 55 -10.84 3.36 -6.43
CA ASP A 55 -10.46 3.33 -5.01
C ASP A 55 -9.77 4.65 -4.68
N ILE A 56 -10.32 5.36 -3.71
CA ILE A 56 -9.80 6.64 -3.25
C ILE A 56 -9.10 6.39 -1.92
N TRP A 57 -7.83 6.79 -1.85
CA TRP A 57 -6.99 6.62 -0.69
C TRP A 57 -6.61 7.99 -0.11
N THR A 58 -6.80 8.13 1.20
CA THR A 58 -6.32 9.29 1.95
C THR A 58 -5.15 8.86 2.84
N LEU A 59 -3.98 9.44 2.56
CA LEU A 59 -2.73 9.16 3.26
C LEU A 59 -2.53 10.18 4.38
N TYR A 60 -3.13 9.93 5.54
CA TYR A 60 -3.12 10.86 6.69
C TYR A 60 -1.75 11.02 7.36
N GLU A 61 -0.88 10.00 7.26
CA GLU A 61 0.42 9.96 7.94
C GLU A 61 1.60 10.21 7.00
N LEU A 62 1.39 10.99 5.92
CA LEU A 62 2.45 11.30 4.97
C LEU A 62 3.42 12.34 5.55
N SER A 63 4.69 11.94 5.70
CA SER A 63 5.77 12.81 6.17
C SER A 63 7.11 12.46 5.53
N TRP A 64 7.99 13.45 5.36
CA TRP A 64 9.32 13.31 4.77
C TRP A 64 10.27 14.42 5.26
N LEU A 65 11.55 14.37 4.90
CA LEU A 65 12.51 15.46 5.14
C LEU A 65 12.73 16.28 3.87
N ASN A 66 12.78 17.60 3.97
CA ASN A 66 13.24 18.43 2.86
C ASN A 66 14.77 18.33 2.67
N SER A 67 15.31 18.99 1.66
CA SER A 67 16.76 18.97 1.36
C SER A 67 17.67 19.49 2.48
N ARG A 68 17.11 20.15 3.50
CA ARG A 68 17.82 20.65 4.69
C ARG A 68 17.60 19.78 5.93
N GLY A 69 16.94 18.63 5.80
CA GLY A 69 16.67 17.72 6.91
C GLY A 69 15.49 18.16 7.80
N LEU A 70 14.70 19.15 7.40
CA LEU A 70 13.55 19.59 8.19
C LEU A 70 12.32 18.71 7.88
N PRO A 71 11.66 18.13 8.90
CA PRO A 71 10.44 17.36 8.71
C PRO A 71 9.33 18.18 8.04
N GLN A 72 8.66 17.55 7.08
CA GLN A 72 7.49 18.04 6.35
C GLN A 72 6.35 17.05 6.56
N VAL A 73 5.11 17.55 6.63
CA VAL A 73 3.90 16.74 6.79
C VAL A 73 2.85 17.20 5.78
N ALA A 74 2.07 16.27 5.26
CA ALA A 74 0.95 16.56 4.38
C ALA A 74 -0.13 15.46 4.48
N VAL A 75 -1.30 15.73 3.91
CA VAL A 75 -2.30 14.70 3.63
C VAL A 75 -2.25 14.39 2.14
N GLY A 76 -1.92 13.14 1.80
CA GLY A 76 -1.92 12.68 0.42
C GLY A 76 -3.30 12.19 -0.02
N HIS A 77 -3.66 12.43 -1.28
CA HIS A 77 -4.83 11.82 -1.91
C HIS A 77 -4.39 11.05 -3.15
N ALA A 78 -4.80 9.80 -3.26
CA ALA A 78 -4.53 8.96 -4.42
C ALA A 78 -5.83 8.33 -4.92
N THR A 79 -5.92 8.16 -6.24
CA THR A 79 -7.09 7.58 -6.89
C THR A 79 -6.63 6.51 -7.86
N VAL A 80 -7.14 5.29 -7.68
CA VAL A 80 -6.81 4.14 -8.54
C VAL A 80 -8.08 3.68 -9.24
N MET A 81 -8.09 3.76 -10.57
CA MET A 81 -9.28 3.36 -11.35
C MET A 81 -9.59 1.88 -11.18
N CYS A 82 -10.89 1.55 -11.08
CA CYS A 82 -11.39 0.19 -10.88
C CYS A 82 -11.05 -0.77 -12.05
N SER A 83 -10.71 -0.20 -13.21
CA SER A 83 -10.21 -0.91 -14.39
C SER A 83 -8.74 -1.35 -14.29
N ARG A 84 -7.97 -0.85 -13.31
CA ARG A 84 -6.59 -1.31 -13.09
C ARG A 84 -6.59 -2.74 -12.53
N LYS A 85 -5.65 -3.55 -13.00
CA LYS A 85 -5.55 -5.00 -12.69
C LYS A 85 -5.30 -5.31 -11.22
N ALA A 86 -4.62 -4.43 -10.49
CA ALA A 86 -4.24 -4.65 -9.11
C ALA A 86 -4.54 -3.43 -8.23
N LEU A 87 -4.75 -3.70 -6.95
CA LEU A 87 -4.60 -2.72 -5.88
C LEU A 87 -3.13 -2.75 -5.46
N SER A 88 -2.51 -1.59 -5.27
CA SER A 88 -1.22 -1.55 -4.58
C SER A 88 -1.51 -1.46 -3.09
N LEU A 89 -1.21 -2.54 -2.36
CA LEU A 89 -1.16 -2.49 -0.91
C LEU A 89 0.18 -1.81 -0.57
N CYS A 90 0.12 -0.58 -0.06
CA CYS A 90 1.19 -0.17 0.85
C CYS A 90 1.13 -1.17 2.00
N ALA A 91 2.26 -1.80 2.34
CA ALA A 91 2.44 -2.31 3.69
C ALA A 91 2.23 -1.10 4.62
N LEU A 92 0.99 -0.88 5.05
CA LEU A 92 0.58 0.22 5.90
C LEU A 92 1.13 -0.15 7.27
N TYR A 93 2.38 0.24 7.52
CA TYR A 93 2.91 0.20 8.86
C TYR A 93 2.11 1.19 9.69
N PRO A 94 1.45 0.75 10.77
CA PRO A 94 0.82 1.65 11.70
C PRO A 94 1.94 2.38 12.46
N THR A 95 1.94 3.71 12.39
CA THR A 95 2.41 4.59 13.47
C THR A 95 3.76 4.23 14.13
N ARG A 96 4.84 4.91 13.73
CA ARG A 96 5.70 5.69 14.66
C ARG A 96 6.71 6.55 13.90
N ARG A 97 6.41 7.86 13.85
CA ARG A 97 7.31 9.00 14.09
C ARG A 97 8.78 8.74 13.72
N ILE A 98 9.23 9.32 12.60
CA ILE A 98 10.66 9.54 12.31
C ILE A 98 11.29 10.13 13.59
N ARG A 99 11.97 9.30 14.39
CA ARG A 99 12.80 9.79 15.49
C ARG A 99 14.15 10.13 14.90
N TYR A 100 14.43 11.43 14.91
CA TYR A 100 15.76 12.01 14.95
C TYR A 100 16.78 11.08 15.65
N GLN A 101 17.77 10.58 14.91
CA GLN A 101 19.13 10.55 15.44
C GLN A 101 19.81 11.81 14.93
N SER A 102 19.79 12.84 15.78
CA SER A 102 20.72 13.95 15.66
C SER A 102 22.11 13.37 15.84
N VAL A 103 22.83 13.13 14.75
CA VAL A 103 24.29 13.11 14.78
C VAL A 103 24.72 14.57 14.99
N ALA A 104 24.70 15.00 16.25
CA ALA A 104 25.42 16.19 16.66
C ALA A 104 26.88 15.79 16.80
N HIS A 105 27.64 15.92 15.72
CA HIS A 105 29.08 16.12 15.84
C HIS A 105 29.30 17.54 16.36
N LYS A 106 29.58 17.64 17.66
CA LYS A 106 30.52 18.58 18.25
C LYS A 106 31.14 17.94 19.49
#